data_AF-A0A2N2NHL6-F1
#
_entry.id   AF-A0A2N2NHL6-F1
#
_cell.length_a   1.000
_cell.length_b   1.000
_cell.length_c   1.000
_cell.angle_alpha   90.00
_cell.angle_beta   90.00
_cell.angle_gamma   90.00
#
_symmetry.space_group_name_H-M   'P 1'
#
loop_
_entity.id
_entity.type
_entity.pdbx_description
1 polymer ?
#
loop_
_entity_poly.entity_id
_entity_poly.type
_entity_poly.pdbx_seq_one_letter_code
_entity_poly.pdbx_strand_id
1 'polypeptide(L)'
;MKHDSHSVSSNAWVQLYQARRITSDPQSRPPGRPPSLVPRHKVGLTLSKGEMAELTKWQNRLAKMLGRKISLGETVGIISRICSARLQLVPGEKARNLEELVQMLISSE
;
A
#
# COMPACT_ATOMS: atom_id res chain seq x y z
N MET A 1 31.25 36.09 12.61
CA MET A 1 31.71 34.69 12.50
C MET A 1 31.82 34.10 13.90
N LYS A 2 30.92 33.19 14.26
CA LYS A 2 31.06 32.31 15.43
C LYS A 2 30.58 30.92 14.97
N HIS A 3 31.49 29.96 14.98
CA HIS A 3 31.22 28.56 14.69
C HIS A 3 30.76 27.90 15.97
N ASP A 4 29.49 27.54 16.08
CA ASP A 4 29.01 26.63 17.12
C ASP A 4 29.19 25.20 16.63
N SER A 5 30.33 24.63 16.99
CA SER A 5 30.63 23.21 16.88
C SER A 5 29.85 22.43 17.93
N HIS A 6 28.64 21.99 17.60
CA HIS A 6 27.95 20.94 18.36
C HIS A 6 28.29 19.57 17.79
N SER A 7 29.40 19.00 18.27
CA SER A 7 29.64 17.56 18.22
C SER A 7 28.72 16.89 19.25
N VAL A 8 27.48 16.59 18.86
CA VAL A 8 26.68 15.59 19.56
C VAL A 8 26.43 14.47 18.58
N SER A 9 27.12 13.36 18.81
CA SER A 9 26.86 12.04 18.22
C SER A 9 25.43 11.59 18.58
N SER A 10 24.43 12.26 18.02
CA SER A 10 23.04 11.84 18.11
C SER A 10 22.91 10.62 17.21
N ASN A 11 22.68 9.46 17.81
CA ASN A 11 22.47 8.18 17.15
C ASN A 11 21.62 8.38 15.88
N ALA A 12 22.08 7.86 14.74
CA ALA A 12 21.40 8.02 13.44
C ALA A 12 19.90 7.66 13.51
N TRP A 13 19.54 6.70 14.35
CA TRP A 13 18.14 6.34 14.60
C TRP A 13 17.34 7.43 15.31
N VAL A 14 17.94 8.13 16.26
CA VAL A 14 17.32 9.27 16.97
C VAL A 14 17.14 10.45 16.01
N GLN A 15 18.13 10.72 15.17
CA GLN A 15 18.03 11.74 14.12
C GLN A 15 16.92 11.41 13.11
N LEU A 16 16.82 10.16 12.65
CA LEU A 16 15.74 9.71 11.76
C LEU A 16 14.36 9.73 12.41
N TYR A 17 14.29 9.46 13.72
CA TYR A 17 13.05 9.53 14.49
C TYR A 17 12.59 10.99 14.65
N GLN A 18 13.50 11.89 14.99
CA GLN A 18 13.24 13.33 15.10
C GLN A 18 12.87 13.93 13.74
N ALA A 19 13.59 13.59 12.67
CA ALA A 19 13.30 14.05 11.31
C ALA A 19 11.91 13.61 10.81
N ARG A 20 11.43 12.42 11.22
CA ARG A 20 10.07 11.95 10.90
C ARG A 20 8.98 12.74 11.61
N ARG A 21 9.26 13.34 12.76
CA ARG A 21 8.31 14.20 13.49
C ARG A 21 8.24 15.62 12.93
N ILE A 22 9.23 16.05 12.15
CA ILE A 22 9.24 17.34 11.46
C ILE A 22 8.58 17.15 10.09
N THR A 23 7.25 16.98 10.07
CA THR A 23 6.46 17.19 8.86
C THR A 23 6.16 18.68 8.77
N SER A 24 7.10 19.47 8.24
CA SER A 24 6.83 20.86 7.91
C SER A 24 5.90 20.95 6.71
N ASP A 25 4.93 21.86 6.77
CA ASP A 25 4.11 22.20 5.61
C ASP A 25 5.01 22.66 4.44
N PRO A 26 4.67 22.29 3.19
CA PRO A 26 5.53 22.57 2.05
C PRO A 26 5.65 24.08 1.81
N GLN A 27 6.84 24.63 2.06
CA GLN A 27 7.16 26.02 1.71
C GLN A 27 7.46 26.16 0.22
N SER A 28 6.66 26.98 -0.47
CA SER A 28 6.94 27.43 -1.84
C SER A 28 8.31 28.12 -1.90
N ARG A 29 9.17 27.69 -2.82
CA ARG A 29 10.53 28.23 -3.00
C ARG A 29 10.63 29.04 -4.29
N PRO A 30 11.48 30.07 -4.34
CA PRO A 30 11.66 30.91 -5.52
C PRO A 30 12.19 30.10 -6.73
N PRO A 31 11.92 30.57 -7.95
CA PRO A 31 12.28 29.87 -9.19
C PRO A 31 13.80 29.70 -9.30
N GLY A 32 14.25 28.49 -9.67
CA GLY A 32 15.67 28.14 -9.83
C GLY A 32 16.21 27.12 -8.81
N ARG A 33 15.43 26.76 -7.78
CA ARG A 33 15.75 25.63 -6.90
C ARG A 33 14.86 24.44 -7.26
N PRO A 34 15.36 23.19 -7.26
CA PRO A 34 14.50 22.02 -7.43
C PRO A 34 13.34 22.07 -6.41
N PRO A 35 12.12 21.70 -6.82
CA PRO A 35 10.94 21.76 -5.96
C PRO A 35 11.20 20.98 -4.68
N SER A 36 10.70 21.49 -3.55
CA SER A 36 10.78 20.78 -2.28
C SER A 36 10.16 19.39 -2.42
N LEU A 37 10.67 18.40 -1.68
CA LEU A 37 10.02 17.09 -1.56
C LEU A 37 8.56 17.32 -1.15
N VAL A 38 7.64 17.16 -2.10
CA VAL A 38 6.22 17.12 -1.81
C VAL A 38 6.01 15.87 -0.96
N PRO A 39 5.47 16.00 0.27
CA PRO A 39 5.12 14.84 1.06
C PRO A 39 4.11 14.02 0.25
N ARG A 40 4.56 12.90 -0.33
CA ARG A 40 3.61 11.91 -0.84
C ARG A 40 2.89 11.42 0.40
N HIS A 41 1.58 11.68 0.50
CA HIS A 41 0.75 10.98 1.46
C HIS A 41 0.80 9.50 1.09
N LYS A 42 1.77 8.80 1.68
CA LYS A 42 1.80 7.35 1.66
C LYS A 42 0.69 6.96 2.62
N VAL A 43 -0.52 6.78 2.10
CA VAL A 43 -1.62 6.15 2.83
C VAL A 43 -1.23 4.67 2.96
N GLY A 44 -0.27 4.41 3.84
CA GLY A 44 0.23 3.07 4.10
C GLY A 44 -0.81 2.34 4.92
N LEU A 45 -1.80 1.75 4.26
CA LEU A 45 -2.59 0.72 4.91
C LEU A 45 -1.62 -0.42 5.26
N THR A 46 -1.30 -0.55 6.54
CA THR A 46 -0.43 -1.64 7.01
C THR A 46 -1.25 -2.91 7.06
N LEU A 47 -0.97 -3.83 6.14
CA LEU A 47 -1.53 -5.17 6.20
C LEU A 47 -1.04 -5.88 7.46
N SER A 48 -1.95 -6.55 8.15
CA SER A 48 -1.63 -7.47 9.24
C SER A 48 -0.77 -8.63 8.75
N LYS A 49 -0.12 -9.32 9.69
CA LYS A 49 0.66 -10.54 9.38
C LYS A 49 -0.19 -11.61 8.69
N GLY A 50 -1.46 -11.73 9.06
CA GLY A 50 -2.40 -12.69 8.47
C GLY A 50 -2.72 -12.35 7.02
N GLU A 51 -3.06 -11.10 6.72
CA GLU A 51 -3.35 -10.64 5.36
C GLU A 51 -2.12 -10.81 4.44
N MET A 52 -0.93 -10.51 4.96
CA MET A 52 0.31 -10.72 4.20
C MET A 52 0.56 -12.20 3.90
N ALA A 53 0.29 -13.09 4.85
CA ALA A 53 0.42 -14.53 4.66
C ALA A 53 -0.54 -15.05 3.58
N GLU A 54 -1.79 -14.59 3.57
CA GLU A 54 -2.76 -14.94 2.53
C GLU A 54 -2.34 -14.44 1.15
N LEU A 55 -1.90 -13.18 1.04
CA LEU A 55 -1.40 -12.65 -0.23
C LEU A 55 -0.16 -13.41 -0.72
N THR A 56 0.70 -13.89 0.17
CA THR A 56 1.86 -14.71 -0.18
C THR A 56 1.43 -16.07 -0.75
N LYS A 57 0.39 -16.70 -0.18
CA LYS A 57 -0.19 -17.94 -0.72
C LYS A 57 -0.74 -17.71 -2.13
N TRP A 58 -1.50 -16.64 -2.32
CA TRP A 58 -2.02 -16.25 -3.64
C TRP A 58 -0.89 -15.98 -4.65
N GLN A 59 0.13 -15.21 -4.25
CA GLN A 59 1.28 -14.90 -5.08
C GLN A 59 1.97 -16.17 -5.57
N ASN A 60 2.24 -17.13 -4.68
CA ASN A 60 2.88 -18.40 -5.03
C ASN A 60 2.03 -19.23 -6.00
N ARG A 61 0.71 -19.29 -5.77
CA ARG A 61 -0.23 -20.02 -6.63
C ARG A 61 -0.28 -19.41 -8.02
N LEU A 62 -0.46 -18.10 -8.11
CA LEU A 62 -0.54 -17.38 -9.38
C LEU A 62 0.81 -17.38 -10.12
N ALA A 63 1.93 -17.25 -9.42
CA ALA A 63 3.26 -17.37 -10.01
C ALA A 63 3.48 -18.74 -10.66
N LYS A 64 3.05 -19.82 -9.96
CA LYS A 64 3.09 -21.19 -10.51
C LYS A 64 2.22 -21.34 -11.75
N MET A 65 1.00 -20.78 -11.74
CA MET A 65 0.08 -20.83 -12.89
C MET A 65 0.59 -20.04 -14.10
N LEU A 66 1.27 -18.90 -13.87
CA LEU A 66 1.82 -18.04 -14.92
C LEU A 66 3.22 -18.48 -15.40
N GLY A 67 3.86 -19.43 -14.72
CA GLY A 67 5.22 -19.87 -15.05
C GLY A 67 6.30 -18.80 -14.83
N ARG A 68 6.01 -17.73 -14.08
CA ARG A 68 6.94 -16.64 -13.80
C ARG A 68 6.73 -16.06 -12.40
N LYS A 69 7.74 -15.37 -11.87
CA LYS A 69 7.58 -14.55 -10.67
C LYS A 69 6.64 -13.38 -10.94
N ILE A 70 5.81 -13.07 -9.95
CA ILE A 70 4.93 -11.91 -9.95
C ILE A 70 5.14 -11.14 -8.65
N SER A 71 4.97 -9.82 -8.69
CA SER A 71 5.04 -8.94 -7.52
C SER A 71 3.75 -8.96 -6.70
N LEU A 72 3.82 -8.49 -5.45
CA LEU A 72 2.62 -8.33 -4.60
C LEU A 72 1.57 -7.40 -5.25
N GLY A 73 2.02 -6.33 -5.92
CA GLY A 73 1.12 -5.42 -6.64
C GLY A 73 0.41 -6.09 -7.82
N GLU A 74 1.12 -6.94 -8.57
CA GLU A 74 0.49 -7.76 -9.63
C GLU A 74 -0.52 -8.76 -9.03
N THR A 75 -0.17 -9.43 -7.93
CA THR A 75 -1.08 -10.36 -7.22
C THR A 75 -2.38 -9.64 -6.83
N VAL A 76 -2.28 -8.48 -6.19
CA VAL A 76 -3.45 -7.66 -5.81
C VAL A 76 -4.23 -7.21 -7.04
N GLY A 77 -3.54 -6.80 -8.11
CA GLY A 77 -4.18 -6.40 -9.37
C GLY A 77 -4.95 -7.54 -10.06
N ILE A 78 -4.42 -8.76 -10.05
CA ILE A 78 -5.09 -9.94 -10.58
C ILE A 78 -6.34 -10.24 -9.76
N ILE A 79 -6.22 -10.32 -8.43
CA ILE A 79 -7.36 -10.60 -7.53
C ILE A 79 -8.45 -9.53 -7.70
N SER A 80 -8.07 -8.25 -7.70
CA SER A 80 -9.00 -7.13 -7.86
C SER A 80 -9.79 -7.21 -9.17
N ARG A 81 -9.14 -7.57 -10.29
CA ARG A 81 -9.82 -7.76 -11.58
C ARG A 81 -10.80 -8.92 -11.54
N ILE A 82 -10.42 -10.05 -10.93
CA ILE A 82 -11.31 -11.21 -10.76
C ILE A 82 -12.54 -10.81 -9.94
N CYS A 83 -12.34 -10.15 -8.80
CA CYS A 83 -13.44 -9.69 -7.94
C CYS A 83 -14.34 -8.68 -8.65
N SER A 84 -13.76 -7.73 -9.39
CA SER A 84 -14.52 -6.71 -10.14
C SER A 84 -15.37 -7.34 -11.23
N ALA A 85 -14.79 -8.28 -12.00
CA ALA A 85 -15.52 -9.00 -13.04
C ALA A 85 -16.66 -9.84 -12.45
N ARG A 86 -16.42 -10.51 -11.31
CA ARG A 86 -17.47 -11.26 -10.61
C ARG A 86 -18.58 -10.36 -10.07
N LEU A 87 -18.22 -9.23 -9.49
CA LEU A 87 -19.19 -8.27 -8.96
C LEU A 87 -20.12 -7.72 -10.04
N GLN A 88 -19.65 -7.55 -11.27
CA GLN A 88 -20.48 -7.12 -12.41
C GLN A 88 -21.58 -8.12 -12.79
N LEU A 89 -21.40 -9.41 -12.47
CA LEU A 89 -22.37 -10.47 -12.74
C LEU A 89 -23.41 -10.60 -11.64
N VAL A 90 -23.14 -10.05 -10.46
CA VAL A 90 -24.08 -10.12 -9.33
C VAL A 90 -25.21 -9.12 -9.60
N PRO A 91 -26.48 -9.56 -9.66
CA PRO A 91 -27.61 -8.66 -9.80
C PRO A 91 -27.63 -7.69 -8.61
N GLY A 92 -28.16 -6.47 -8.79
CA GLY A 92 -28.19 -5.41 -7.77
C GLY A 92 -29.02 -5.72 -6.50
N GLU A 93 -29.28 -7.00 -6.23
CA GLU A 93 -29.92 -7.53 -5.05
C GLU A 93 -28.99 -7.46 -3.84
N LYS A 94 -29.59 -7.23 -2.66
CA LYS A 94 -28.86 -7.17 -1.40
C LYS A 94 -28.79 -8.57 -0.79
N ALA A 95 -27.59 -9.06 -0.55
CA ALA A 95 -27.37 -10.22 0.29
C ALA A 95 -27.79 -9.92 1.74
N ARG A 96 -28.47 -10.87 2.39
CA ARG A 96 -28.93 -10.75 3.79
C ARG A 96 -27.80 -11.06 4.77
N ASN A 97 -26.83 -11.86 4.38
CA ASN A 97 -25.67 -12.23 5.18
C ASN A 97 -24.42 -12.49 4.31
N LEU A 98 -23.28 -12.74 4.96
CA LEU A 98 -22.00 -12.96 4.30
C LEU A 98 -21.99 -14.22 3.42
N GLU A 99 -22.64 -15.29 3.86
CA GLU A 99 -22.67 -16.56 3.12
C GLU A 99 -23.43 -16.41 1.81
N GLU A 100 -24.60 -15.75 1.85
CA GLU A 100 -25.39 -15.43 0.66
C GLU A 100 -24.60 -14.52 -0.29
N LEU A 101 -23.88 -13.51 0.23
CA LEU A 101 -23.03 -12.64 -0.59
C LEU A 101 -21.92 -13.43 -1.30
N VAL A 102 -21.25 -14.32 -0.57
CA VAL A 102 -20.19 -15.17 -1.12
C VAL A 102 -20.77 -16.12 -2.17
N GLN A 103 -21.94 -16.72 -1.90
CA GLN A 103 -22.61 -17.61 -2.85
C GLN A 103 -23.01 -16.86 -4.12
N MET A 104 -23.54 -15.64 -4.01
CA MET A 104 -23.85 -14.78 -5.15
C MET A 104 -22.62 -14.47 -6.00
N LEU A 105 -21.46 -14.22 -5.36
CA LEU A 105 -20.21 -13.91 -6.08
C LEU A 105 -19.55 -15.12 -6.75
N ILE A 106 -19.80 -16.33 -6.24
CA ILE A 106 -19.22 -17.58 -6.76
C ILE A 106 -20.13 -18.23 -7.81
N SER A 107 -21.44 -18.14 -7.63
CA SER A 107 -22.40 -18.80 -8.51
C SER A 107 -22.30 -18.20 -9.91
N SER A 108 -21.89 -19.03 -10.86
CA SER A 108 -22.07 -18.77 -12.28
C SER A 108 -23.48 -19.21 -12.64
N GLU A 109 -24.36 -18.28 -12.95
CA GLU A 109 -25.36 -18.56 -14.00
C GLU A 109 -24.65 -18.52 -15.36
#